data_AF-A0A0U2Q6M1-F1
#
_entry.id   AF-A0A0U2Q6M1-F1
#
_cell.length_a   1.000
_cell.length_b   1.000
_cell.length_c   1.000
_cell.angle_alpha   90.00
_cell.angle_beta   90.00
_cell.angle_gamma   90.00
#
_symmetry.space_group_name_H-M   'P 1'
#
loop_
_entity.id
_entity.type
_entity.pdbx_description
1 polymer ?
#
loop_
_entity_poly.entity_id
_entity_poly.type
_entity_poly.pdbx_seq_one_letter_code
_entity_poly.pdbx_strand_id
1 'polypeptide(L)' 'MRREHLEELKAQIKAGGTSVTLDLNEVSLVDLDVIRFLARCQTEGVALVDCSRYIQNWIAKERLRGQ' A
#
# COMPACT_ATOMS: atom_id res chain seq x y z
N MET A 1 -9.76 4.88 -0.95
CA MET A 1 -9.58 3.82 -1.99
C MET A 1 -10.47 2.64 -1.63
N ARG A 2 -11.35 2.21 -2.54
CA ARG A 2 -12.15 0.98 -2.39
C ARG A 2 -11.41 -0.21 -3.02
N ARG A 3 -11.69 -1.44 -2.55
CA ARG A 3 -11.14 -2.69 -3.10
C ARG A 3 -11.20 -2.80 -4.63
N GLU A 4 -12.20 -2.19 -5.26
CA GLU A 4 -12.45 -2.22 -6.70
C GLU A 4 -11.27 -1.68 -7.54
N HIS A 5 -10.50 -0.74 -6.99
CA HIS A 5 -9.33 -0.16 -7.67
C HIS A 5 -8.02 -0.89 -7.32
N LEU A 6 -8.06 -1.90 -6.44
CA LEU A 6 -6.86 -2.58 -5.95
C LEU A 6 -6.26 -3.52 -7.01
N GLU A 7 -7.10 -4.18 -7.79
CA GLU A 7 -6.64 -5.11 -8.84
C GLU A 7 -5.96 -4.36 -9.99
N GLU A 8 -6.48 -3.20 -10.36
CA GLU A 8 -5.86 -2.33 -11.36
C GLU A 8 -4.52 -1.78 -10.87
N LEU A 9 -4.45 -1.37 -9.59
CA LEU A 9 -3.20 -0.92 -8.99
C LEU A 9 -2.12 -2.03 -9.00
N LYS A 10 -2.51 -3.27 -8.68
CA LYS A 10 -1.61 -4.43 -8.75
C LYS A 10 -1.07 -4.67 -10.16
N ALA A 11 -1.93 -4.58 -11.17
CA ALA A 11 -1.53 -4.73 -12.57
C ALA A 11 -0.51 -3.66 -12.98
N GLN A 12 -0.72 -2.41 -12.57
CA GLN A 12 0.20 -1.30 -12.85
C GLN A 12 1.56 -1.47 -12.15
N ILE A 13 1.58 -1.89 -10.88
CA ILE A 13 2.83 -2.17 -10.15
C ILE A 13 3.59 -3.31 -10.83
N LYS A 14 2.90 -4.38 -11.24
CA LYS A 14 3.52 -5.51 -11.95
C LYS A 14 4.09 -5.10 -13.31
N ALA A 15 3.43 -4.17 -14.00
CA ALA A 15 3.92 -3.63 -15.27
C ALA A 15 5.12 -2.68 -15.10
N GLY A 16 5.19 -1.96 -13.97
CA GLY A 16 6.25 -0.98 -13.67
C GLY A 16 7.58 -1.55 -13.19
N GLY A 17 7.65 -2.85 -12.87
CA GLY A 17 8.90 -3.53 -12.50
C GLY A 17 9.44 -3.14 -11.11
N THR A 18 10.77 -3.22 -10.93
CA THR A 18 11.43 -3.17 -9.60
C THR A 18 11.53 -1.79 -8.96
N SER A 19 11.15 -0.71 -9.67
CA SER A 19 11.30 0.67 -9.20
C SER A 19 9.97 1.41 -9.22
N VAL A 20 8.96 0.81 -8.59
CA VAL A 20 7.65 1.44 -8.43
C VAL A 20 7.60 2.16 -7.09
N THR A 21 7.15 3.41 -7.12
CA THR A 21 6.86 4.20 -5.92
C THR A 21 5.37 4.52 -5.93
N LEU A 22 4.72 4.31 -4.79
CA LEU A 22 3.31 4.64 -4.59
C LEU A 22 3.21 5.93 -3.78
N ASP A 23 2.70 6.97 -4.43
CA ASP A 23 2.28 8.20 -3.77
C ASP A 23 0.90 8.02 -3.14
N LEU A 24 0.79 8.41 -1.86
CA LEU A 24 -0.42 8.30 -1.06
C LEU A 24 -0.93 9.67 -0.58
N ASN A 25 -0.47 10.77 -1.18
CA ASN A 25 -0.76 12.14 -0.72
C ASN A 25 -2.27 12.43 -0.71
N GLU A 26 -3.01 11.98 -1.72
CA GLU A 26 -4.46 12.16 -1.84
C GLU A 26 -5.27 11.06 -1.14
N VAL A 27 -4.60 10.11 -0.47
CA VAL A 27 -5.22 8.94 0.13
C VAL A 27 -5.41 9.15 1.63
N SER A 28 -6.61 9.60 2.00
CA SER A 28 -6.95 9.86 3.42
C SER A 28 -7.51 8.65 4.16
N LEU A 29 -8.23 7.76 3.46
CA LEU A 29 -8.87 6.58 4.06
C LEU A 29 -8.81 5.38 3.11
N VAL A 30 -8.45 4.22 3.66
CA VAL A 30 -8.31 2.97 2.91
C VAL A 30 -8.83 1.81 3.73
N ASP A 31 -9.41 0.83 3.05
CA ASP A 31 -9.87 -0.42 3.66
C ASP A 31 -8.71 -1.28 4.16
N LEU A 32 -8.99 -2.20 5.08
CA LEU A 32 -7.99 -3.09 5.66
C LEU A 32 -7.25 -3.93 4.60
N ASP A 33 -7.94 -4.35 3.54
CA ASP A 33 -7.29 -5.09 2.45
C ASP A 33 -6.27 -4.26 1.68
N VAL A 34 -6.53 -2.95 1.54
CA VAL A 34 -5.58 -2.03 0.94
C VAL A 34 -4.38 -1.84 1.87
N ILE A 35 -4.60 -1.74 3.19
CA ILE A 35 -3.50 -1.71 4.18
C ILE A 35 -2.61 -2.95 4.07
N ARG A 36 -3.21 -4.14 3.99
CA ARG A 36 -2.47 -5.40 3.84
C ARG A 36 -1.67 -5.44 2.54
N PHE A 37 -2.26 -4.97 1.46
CA PHE A 37 -1.57 -4.85 0.18
C PHE A 37 -0.38 -3.89 0.25
N LEU A 38 -0.56 -2.69 0.81
CA LEU A 38 0.51 -1.70 0.98
C LEU A 38 1.64 -2.23 1.86
N ALA A 39 1.31 -2.96 2.94
CA ALA A 39 2.31 -3.62 3.79
C ALA A 39 3.15 -4.64 3.02
N ARG A 40 2.52 -5.42 2.12
CA ARG A 40 3.18 -6.37 1.23
C ARG A 40 4.04 -5.67 0.17
N CYS A 41 3.56 -4.59 -0.43
CA CYS A 41 4.34 -3.80 -1.39
C CYS A 41 5.70 -3.36 -0.78
N GLN A 42 5.71 -2.88 0.45
CA GLN A 42 6.97 -2.52 1.12
C GLN A 42 7.91 -3.72 1.34
N THR A 43 7.40 -4.93 1.54
CA THR A 43 8.26 -6.14 1.63
C THR A 43 8.81 -6.58 0.28
N GLU A 44 8.13 -6.23 -0.81
CA GLU A 44 8.53 -6.50 -2.19
C GLU A 44 9.44 -5.40 -2.78
N GLY A 45 9.83 -4.40 -1.96
CA GLY A 45 10.74 -3.32 -2.34
C GLY A 45 10.08 -2.07 -2.94
N VAL A 46 8.75 -1.99 -2.92
CA VAL A 46 7.99 -0.82 -3.39
C VAL A 46 8.01 0.28 -2.31
N ALA A 47 8.46 1.47 -2.68
CA ALA A 47 8.46 2.62 -1.78
C ALA A 47 7.06 3.23 -1.66
N LEU A 48 6.63 3.58 -0.45
CA LEU A 48 5.42 4.36 -0.20
C LEU A 48 5.82 5.77 0.21
N VAL A 49 5.38 6.80 -0.53
CA VAL A 49 5.67 8.21 -0.26
C VAL A 49 4.39 8.98 0.05
N ASP A 50 4.54 10.12 0.74
CA ASP A 50 3.44 11.02 1.14
C ASP A 50 2.27 10.31 1.86
N CYS A 51 2.62 9.25 2.58
CA CYS A 51 1.66 8.41 3.28
C CYS A 51 1.20 9.08 4.58
N SER A 52 -0.11 9.25 4.75
CA SER A 52 -0.64 9.84 5.99
C SER A 52 -0.25 9.02 7.22
N ARG A 53 -0.05 9.71 8.36
CA ARG A 53 0.29 9.05 9.65
C ARG A 53 -0.69 7.95 10.04
N TYR A 54 -1.97 8.10 9.68
CA TYR A 54 -2.99 7.09 9.92
C TYR A 54 -2.66 5.78 9.20
N ILE A 55 -2.36 5.84 7.90
CA ILE A 55 -2.06 4.67 7.07
C ILE A 55 -0.74 4.03 7.53
N GLN A 56 0.29 4.82 7.83
CA GLN A 56 1.56 4.31 8.35
C GLN A 56 1.37 3.51 9.65
N ASN A 57 0.56 4.02 10.59
CA ASN A 57 0.26 3.33 11.84
C ASN A 57 -0.50 2.00 11.61
N TRP A 58 -1.41 1.97 10.65
CA TRP A 58 -2.14 0.74 10.31
C TRP A 58 -1.26 -0.30 9.62
N ILE A 59 -0.37 0.11 8.72
CA ILE A 59 0.62 -0.78 8.10
C ILE A 59 1.54 -1.39 9.18
N ALA A 60 2.03 -0.57 10.12
CA ALA A 60 2.84 -1.05 11.23
C ALA A 60 2.09 -2.06 12.10
N LYS A 61 0.81 -1.79 12.41
CA LYS A 61 -0.05 -2.72 13.15
C LYS A 61 -0.29 -4.03 12.41
N GLU A 62 -0.54 -4.00 11.09
CA GLU A 62 -0.78 -5.21 10.30
C GLU A 62 0.48 -6.07 10.20
N ARG A 63 1.67 -5.44 10.11
CA ARG A 63 2.95 -6.16 10.17
C ARG A 63 3.15 -6.92 11.48
N LEU A 64 2.74 -6.33 12.60
CA LEU A 64 2.81 -6.99 13.92
C LEU A 64 1.77 -8.10 14.08
N ARG A 65 0.64 -8.06 13.34
CA ARG A 65 -0.39 -9.11 13.35
C ARG A 65 -0.04 -10.32 12.49
N GLY A 66 0.86 -10.16 11.52
CA GLY A 66 1.29 -11.20 10.59
C GLY A 66 2.58 -11.94 11.01
N GLN A 67 3.06 -11.74 12.25
CA GLN A 67 4.15 -12.50 12.86
C GLN A 67 3.62 -13.66 13.71
#